data_AF-A0A1H1ITJ2-F1
#
_entry.id   AF-A0A1H1ITJ2-F1
#
_cell.length_a   1.000
_cell.length_b   1.000
_cell.length_c   1.000
_cell.angle_alpha   90.00
_cell.angle_beta   90.00
_cell.angle_gamma   90.00
#
_symmetry.space_group_name_H-M   'P 1'
#
loop_
_entity.id
_entity.type
_entity.pdbx_description
1 polymer ?
#
loop_
_entity_poly.entity_id
_entity_poly.type
_entity_poly.pdbx_seq_one_letter_code
_entity_poly.pdbx_strand_id
1 'polypeptide(L)'
;MNEMVRDLAAPEVDSPQLESPKVASLELAGPEVTPAPTLPRYTPLAQALHWVTALLAFAILPIAWVMQAMSRGPQREALVTIHRSLGVTILALIAIRMLWRAGHPAPAASGRHGVFLRVAAEAGHWLLYAIFIVMPVSGYILSAAGGHTVPFFGLVDLPALPDNRALSEAARFVHNTTSWAVYALVATHIGAAAWHVAVFRDGTLERMLPAQDAAGH
;
A
#
# COMPACT_ATOMS: atom_id res chain seq x y z
N MET A 1 77.02 -67.67 40.83
CA MET A 1 77.01 -67.69 42.31
C MET A 1 75.80 -66.89 42.74
N ASN A 2 75.00 -67.49 43.62
CA ASN A 2 73.68 -67.10 44.13
C ASN A 2 72.50 -67.40 43.20
N GLU A 3 71.89 -68.57 43.34
CA GLU A 3 70.87 -68.92 44.38
C GLU A 3 69.55 -68.22 44.04
N MET A 4 68.59 -68.98 43.50
CA MET A 4 67.59 -69.73 44.27
C MET A 4 66.50 -68.84 44.85
N VAL A 5 65.29 -69.40 44.78
CA VAL A 5 64.12 -69.14 45.63
C VAL A 5 63.02 -68.30 44.99
N ARG A 6 61.98 -69.06 44.59
CA ARG A 6 60.54 -68.86 44.87
C ARG A 6 60.04 -67.40 44.85
N ASP A 7 59.07 -67.15 43.98
CA ASP A 7 57.69 -67.11 44.46
C ASP A 7 56.70 -67.28 43.30
N LEU A 8 55.95 -68.39 43.39
CA LEU A 8 54.75 -68.66 42.62
C LEU A 8 53.60 -67.91 43.28
N ALA A 9 53.23 -66.77 42.73
CA ALA A 9 51.88 -66.20 42.87
C ALA A 9 51.55 -65.45 41.58
N ALA A 10 50.70 -66.03 40.74
CA ALA A 10 50.15 -65.34 39.59
C ALA A 10 49.18 -64.25 40.10
N PRO A 11 49.29 -63.00 39.66
CA PRO A 11 48.31 -61.98 39.98
C PRO A 11 46.98 -62.27 39.28
N GLU A 12 45.88 -62.10 40.00
CA GLU A 12 44.52 -62.16 39.47
C GLU A 12 44.36 -61.05 38.40
N VAL A 13 44.19 -61.47 37.15
CA VAL A 13 44.03 -60.56 36.01
C VAL A 13 42.59 -60.04 36.03
N ASP A 14 42.42 -58.82 36.52
CA ASP A 14 41.16 -58.08 36.42
C ASP A 14 40.81 -57.90 34.93
N SER A 15 39.68 -58.48 34.53
CA SER A 15 39.23 -58.42 33.15
C SER A 15 38.70 -57.01 32.88
N PRO A 16 39.22 -56.27 31.90
CA PRO A 16 38.76 -54.92 31.63
C PRO A 16 37.29 -54.96 31.25
N GLN A 17 36.45 -54.27 32.04
CA GLN A 17 35.09 -53.98 31.66
C GLN A 17 35.12 -53.17 30.37
N LEU A 18 34.73 -53.80 29.26
CA LEU A 18 34.50 -53.11 28.00
C LEU A 18 33.30 -52.18 28.18
N GLU A 19 33.55 -50.93 28.54
CA GLU A 19 32.55 -49.87 28.40
C GLU A 19 32.13 -49.81 26.93
N SER A 20 30.84 -50.04 26.68
CA SER A 20 30.27 -49.87 25.37
C SER A 20 30.48 -48.42 24.91
N PRO A 21 30.95 -48.18 23.68
CA PRO A 21 31.14 -46.83 23.20
C PRO A 21 29.80 -46.12 23.23
N LYS A 22 29.75 -45.01 23.99
CA LYS A 22 28.61 -44.10 24.05
C LYS A 22 28.40 -43.57 22.63
N VAL A 23 27.49 -44.19 21.89
CA VAL A 23 27.08 -43.71 20.57
C VAL A 23 26.51 -42.31 20.79
N ALA A 24 27.28 -41.30 20.42
CA ALA A 24 26.80 -39.93 20.37
C ALA A 24 25.61 -39.94 19.40
N SER A 25 24.41 -39.86 19.96
CA SER A 25 23.20 -39.57 19.21
C SER A 25 23.43 -38.21 18.55
N LEU A 26 23.91 -38.22 17.32
CA LEU A 26 23.83 -37.09 16.42
C LEU A 26 22.33 -36.89 16.18
N GLU A 27 21.72 -36.13 17.08
CA GLU A 27 20.44 -35.50 16.87
C GLU A 27 20.62 -34.66 15.60
N LEU A 28 20.25 -35.26 14.46
CA LEU A 28 20.16 -34.59 13.18
C LEU A 28 19.17 -33.44 13.39
N ALA A 29 19.70 -32.26 13.69
CA ALA A 29 18.96 -31.02 13.60
C ALA A 29 18.30 -31.04 12.22
N GLY A 30 16.99 -31.26 12.21
CA GLY A 30 16.21 -31.24 10.97
C GLY A 30 16.50 -29.93 10.25
N PRO A 31 16.37 -29.89 8.90
CA PRO A 31 16.61 -28.66 8.16
C PRO A 31 15.77 -27.57 8.82
N GLU A 32 16.45 -26.59 9.42
CA GLU A 32 15.81 -25.42 9.98
C GLU A 32 15.10 -24.77 8.80
N VAL A 33 13.79 -24.98 8.69
CA VAL A 33 12.98 -24.41 7.61
C VAL A 33 12.92 -22.93 7.93
N THR A 34 13.94 -22.20 7.51
CA THR A 34 13.94 -20.75 7.59
C THR A 34 12.73 -20.30 6.78
N PRO A 35 11.70 -19.68 7.41
CA PRO A 35 10.54 -19.25 6.65
C PRO A 35 11.02 -18.34 5.52
N ALA A 36 10.54 -18.60 4.30
CA ALA A 36 10.94 -17.84 3.13
C ALA A 36 10.78 -16.32 3.43
N PRO A 37 11.77 -15.48 3.08
CA PRO A 37 11.75 -14.07 3.44
C PRO A 37 10.47 -13.41 2.88
N THR A 38 9.63 -12.91 3.78
CA THR A 38 8.40 -12.20 3.41
C THR A 38 8.76 -10.82 2.88
N LEU A 39 8.16 -10.43 1.75
CA LEU A 39 8.40 -9.10 1.19
C LEU A 39 7.90 -8.01 2.16
N PRO A 40 8.67 -6.94 2.40
CA PRO A 40 8.25 -5.84 3.27
C PRO A 40 6.92 -5.22 2.82
N ARG A 41 5.91 -5.25 3.70
CA ARG A 41 4.53 -4.77 3.43
C ARG A 41 4.30 -3.37 3.98
N TYR A 42 3.29 -2.68 3.42
CA TYR A 42 2.78 -1.45 4.03
C TYR A 42 2.04 -1.75 5.34
N THR A 43 2.02 -0.78 6.25
CA THR A 43 1.21 -0.86 7.48
C THR A 43 -0.28 -1.04 7.14
N PRO A 44 -1.08 -1.74 7.95
CA PRO A 44 -2.52 -1.94 7.70
C PRO A 44 -3.29 -0.63 7.46
N LEU A 45 -2.97 0.43 8.21
CA LEU A 45 -3.60 1.75 8.02
C LEU A 45 -3.28 2.35 6.63
N ALA A 46 -2.04 2.28 6.17
CA ALA A 46 -1.66 2.73 4.83
C ALA A 46 -2.38 1.94 3.72
N GLN A 47 -2.62 0.65 3.94
CA GLN A 47 -3.39 -0.20 3.01
C GLN A 47 -4.86 0.21 3.01
N ALA A 48 -5.48 0.39 4.17
CA ALA A 48 -6.86 0.84 4.29
C ALA A 48 -7.08 2.20 3.63
N LEU A 49 -6.23 3.19 3.95
CA LEU A 49 -6.27 4.51 3.32
C LEU A 49 -6.12 4.44 1.79
N HIS A 50 -5.26 3.56 1.29
CA HIS A 50 -5.10 3.33 -0.15
C HIS A 50 -6.40 2.81 -0.77
N TRP A 51 -6.91 1.69 -0.26
CA TRP A 51 -8.02 0.98 -0.88
C TRP A 51 -9.35 1.73 -0.76
N VAL A 52 -9.59 2.40 0.37
CA VAL A 52 -10.75 3.28 0.50
C VAL A 52 -10.66 4.42 -0.52
N THR A 53 -9.50 5.08 -0.63
CA THR A 53 -9.32 6.15 -1.63
C THR A 53 -9.49 5.62 -3.06
N ALA A 54 -8.94 4.45 -3.36
CA ALA A 54 -9.07 3.82 -4.68
C ALA A 54 -10.54 3.49 -5.01
N LEU A 55 -11.31 2.98 -4.06
CA LEU A 55 -12.74 2.70 -4.23
C LEU A 55 -13.53 4.00 -4.46
N LEU A 56 -13.26 5.05 -3.68
CA LEU A 56 -13.90 6.35 -3.87
C LEU A 56 -13.53 6.98 -5.22
N ALA A 57 -12.27 6.86 -5.65
CA ALA A 57 -11.82 7.30 -6.95
C ALA A 57 -12.52 6.53 -8.08
N PHE A 58 -12.65 5.21 -7.94
CA PHE A 58 -13.37 4.37 -8.89
C PHE A 58 -14.86 4.74 -9.00
N ALA A 59 -15.48 5.19 -7.90
CA ALA A 59 -16.87 5.66 -7.90
C ALA A 59 -17.02 7.09 -8.45
N ILE A 60 -16.17 8.04 -8.05
CA ILE A 60 -16.34 9.47 -8.41
C ILE A 60 -16.10 9.74 -9.89
N LEU A 61 -15.20 9.00 -10.54
CA LEU A 61 -14.83 9.18 -11.94
C LEU A 61 -15.99 8.92 -12.93
N PRO A 62 -16.74 7.81 -12.85
CA PRO A 62 -17.93 7.63 -13.69
C PRO A 62 -19.08 8.57 -13.31
N ILE A 63 -19.26 8.90 -12.01
CA ILE A 63 -20.24 9.91 -11.58
C ILE A 63 -19.97 11.25 -12.28
N ALA A 64 -18.70 11.66 -12.34
CA ALA A 64 -18.30 12.90 -12.99
C ALA A 64 -18.63 12.92 -14.50
N TRP A 65 -18.50 11.77 -15.16
CA TRP A 65 -18.85 11.62 -16.57
C TRP A 65 -20.37 11.69 -16.79
N VAL A 66 -21.13 10.92 -16.01
CA VAL A 66 -22.60 10.85 -16.12
C VAL A 66 -23.23 12.20 -15.84
N MET A 67 -22.85 12.90 -14.75
CA MET A 67 -23.45 14.18 -14.39
C MET A 67 -23.21 15.29 -15.44
N GLN A 68 -22.13 15.19 -16.21
CA GLN A 68 -21.83 16.13 -17.29
C GLN A 68 -22.67 15.88 -18.54
N ALA A 69 -23.05 14.63 -18.80
CA ALA A 69 -23.93 14.27 -19.91
C ALA A 69 -25.43 14.55 -19.62
N MET A 70 -25.80 14.80 -18.36
CA MET A 70 -27.17 15.07 -17.96
C MET A 70 -27.58 16.53 -18.16
N SER A 71 -28.85 16.73 -18.53
CA SER A 71 -29.50 18.05 -18.47
C SER A 71 -29.64 18.52 -17.02
N ARG A 72 -29.81 19.83 -16.82
CA ARG A 72 -30.07 20.42 -15.50
C ARG A 72 -31.39 19.86 -14.95
N GLY A 73 -31.37 19.45 -13.68
CA GLY A 73 -32.53 18.89 -12.99
C GLY A 73 -32.15 18.25 -11.66
N PRO A 74 -33.14 17.83 -10.85
CA PRO A 74 -32.92 17.32 -9.48
C PRO A 74 -31.96 16.13 -9.42
N GLN A 75 -32.04 15.21 -10.39
CA GLN A 75 -31.19 14.02 -10.45
C GLN A 75 -29.73 14.39 -10.70
N ARG A 76 -29.48 15.38 -11.57
CA ARG A 76 -28.13 15.89 -11.81
C ARG A 76 -27.57 16.57 -10.57
N GLU A 77 -28.36 17.40 -9.89
CA GLU A 77 -27.91 18.09 -8.66
C GLU A 77 -27.62 17.11 -7.51
N ALA A 78 -28.35 16.00 -7.41
CA ALA A 78 -28.03 14.92 -6.49
C ALA A 78 -26.65 14.31 -6.79
N LEU A 79 -26.36 13.99 -8.07
CA LEU A 79 -25.03 13.49 -8.46
C LEU A 79 -23.92 14.51 -8.25
N VAL A 80 -24.17 15.81 -8.50
CA VAL A 80 -23.21 16.89 -8.22
C VAL A 80 -22.91 16.97 -6.73
N THR A 81 -23.94 16.84 -5.87
CA THR A 81 -23.76 16.83 -4.41
C THR A 81 -22.92 15.64 -3.96
N ILE A 82 -23.21 14.44 -4.48
CA ILE A 82 -22.40 13.24 -4.21
C ILE A 82 -20.97 13.46 -4.71
N HIS A 83 -20.77 13.95 -5.93
CA HIS A 83 -19.46 14.21 -6.51
C HIS A 83 -18.63 15.18 -5.65
N ARG A 84 -19.21 16.31 -5.22
CA ARG A 84 -18.55 17.27 -4.31
C ARG A 84 -18.14 16.61 -3.00
N SER A 85 -19.04 15.83 -2.41
CA SER A 85 -18.82 15.16 -1.12
C SER A 85 -17.71 14.11 -1.19
N LEU A 86 -17.71 13.30 -2.26
CA LEU A 86 -16.65 12.34 -2.53
C LEU A 86 -15.32 13.03 -2.78
N GLY A 87 -15.31 14.14 -3.51
CA GLY A 87 -14.09 14.92 -3.77
C GLY A 87 -13.45 15.45 -2.49
N VAL A 88 -14.25 16.02 -1.59
CA VAL A 88 -13.77 16.50 -0.27
C VAL A 88 -13.30 15.33 0.60
N THR A 89 -14.01 14.20 0.57
CA THR A 89 -13.61 13.00 1.31
C THR A 89 -12.26 12.46 0.84
N ILE A 90 -12.05 12.38 -0.48
CA ILE A 90 -10.78 11.97 -1.08
C ILE A 90 -9.65 12.94 -0.69
N LEU A 91 -9.91 14.25 -0.71
CA LEU A 91 -8.93 15.24 -0.28
C LEU A 91 -8.48 15.01 1.17
N ALA A 92 -9.43 14.78 2.08
CA ALA A 92 -9.12 14.49 3.48
C ALA A 92 -8.31 13.19 3.63
N LEU A 93 -8.71 12.11 2.95
CA LEU A 93 -8.00 10.82 2.99
C LEU A 93 -6.58 10.93 2.44
N ILE A 94 -6.37 11.69 1.36
CA ILE A 94 -5.06 11.93 0.77
C ILE A 94 -4.18 12.74 1.73
N ALA A 95 -4.72 13.78 2.37
CA ALA A 95 -3.98 14.53 3.39
C ALA A 95 -3.53 13.62 4.55
N ILE A 96 -4.44 12.80 5.10
CA ILE A 96 -4.12 11.83 6.16
C ILE A 96 -3.06 10.83 5.66
N ARG A 97 -3.20 10.33 4.43
CA ARG A 97 -2.25 9.40 3.82
C ARG A 97 -0.86 10.00 3.67
N MET A 98 -0.75 11.28 3.28
CA MET A 98 0.53 11.98 3.16
C MET A 98 1.19 12.19 4.52
N LEU A 99 0.43 12.61 5.53
CA LEU A 99 0.92 12.73 6.91
C LEU A 99 1.40 11.37 7.44
N TRP A 100 0.65 10.30 7.17
CA TRP A 100 1.05 8.94 7.55
C TRP A 100 2.35 8.52 6.86
N ARG A 101 2.47 8.76 5.56
CA ARG A 101 3.67 8.42 4.77
C ARG A 101 4.91 9.20 5.22
N ALA A 102 4.75 10.43 5.72
CA ALA A 102 5.86 11.20 6.26
C ALA A 102 6.46 10.54 7.52
N GLY A 103 5.64 9.87 8.35
CA GLY A 103 6.10 9.11 9.52
C GLY A 103 6.42 7.64 9.24
N HIS A 104 5.92 7.07 8.14
CA HIS A 104 6.06 5.66 7.80
C HIS A 104 6.54 5.52 6.35
N PRO A 105 7.87 5.48 6.12
CA PRO A 105 8.44 5.35 4.79
C PRO A 105 7.90 4.14 4.03
N ALA A 106 7.78 4.28 2.72
CA ALA A 106 7.39 3.16 1.86
C ALA A 106 8.40 2.01 2.02
N PRO A 107 7.96 0.74 2.09
CA PRO A 107 8.89 -0.36 2.22
C PRO A 107 9.82 -0.41 1.00
N ALA A 108 11.03 -0.95 1.15
CA ALA A 108 12.01 -0.97 0.07
C ALA A 108 11.42 -1.66 -1.19
N ALA A 109 11.63 -1.07 -2.37
CA ALA A 109 11.28 -1.72 -3.63
C ALA A 109 12.05 -3.06 -3.72
N SER A 110 11.44 -4.09 -4.31
CA SER A 110 12.21 -5.27 -4.66
C SER A 110 13.32 -4.79 -5.61
N GLY A 111 14.59 -4.98 -5.26
CA GLY A 111 15.73 -4.48 -6.05
C GLY A 111 15.86 -5.11 -7.45
N ARG A 112 14.80 -5.75 -7.94
CA ARG A 112 14.68 -6.50 -9.18
C ARG A 112 14.47 -5.61 -10.40
N HIS A 113 14.17 -4.33 -10.20
CA HIS A 113 13.89 -3.38 -11.28
C HIS A 113 15.04 -2.41 -11.52
N GLY A 114 15.30 -2.12 -12.79
CA GLY A 114 16.26 -1.09 -13.20
C GLY A 114 15.89 0.30 -12.66
N VAL A 115 16.90 1.19 -12.58
CA VAL A 115 16.76 2.54 -12.00
C VAL A 115 15.63 3.33 -12.65
N PHE A 116 15.43 3.21 -13.96
CA PHE A 116 14.37 3.90 -14.69
C PHE A 116 12.97 3.55 -14.16
N LEU A 117 12.64 2.26 -14.00
CA LEU A 117 11.32 1.82 -13.51
C LEU A 117 11.07 2.29 -12.07
N ARG A 118 12.11 2.30 -11.24
CA ARG A 118 12.02 2.80 -9.86
C ARG A 118 11.71 4.29 -9.82
N VAL A 119 12.41 5.09 -10.60
CA VAL A 119 12.19 6.55 -10.69
C VAL A 119 10.80 6.84 -11.27
N ALA A 120 10.39 6.13 -12.32
CA ALA A 120 9.06 6.28 -12.91
C ALA A 120 7.94 5.97 -11.90
N ALA A 121 8.09 4.89 -11.13
CA ALA A 121 7.13 4.52 -10.09
C ALA A 121 7.06 5.59 -8.99
N GLU A 122 8.19 6.13 -8.54
CA GLU A 122 8.21 7.19 -7.53
C GLU A 122 7.59 8.50 -8.05
N ALA A 123 7.96 8.92 -9.26
CA ALA A 123 7.40 10.09 -9.92
C ALA A 123 5.87 9.95 -10.09
N GLY A 124 5.41 8.77 -10.51
CA GLY A 124 3.98 8.47 -10.64
C GLY A 124 3.22 8.63 -9.32
N HIS A 125 3.77 8.13 -8.20
CA HIS A 125 3.14 8.30 -6.89
C HIS A 125 3.06 9.77 -6.46
N TRP A 126 4.14 10.53 -6.64
CA TRP A 126 4.14 11.96 -6.29
C TRP A 126 3.18 12.76 -7.16
N LEU A 127 3.11 12.44 -8.45
CA LEU A 127 2.16 13.08 -9.36
C LEU A 127 0.71 12.74 -9.00
N LEU A 128 0.43 11.49 -8.60
CA LEU A 128 -0.88 11.11 -8.07
C LEU A 128 -1.21 11.89 -6.78
N TYR A 129 -0.28 12.06 -5.85
CA TYR A 129 -0.53 12.89 -4.67
C TYR A 129 -0.87 14.33 -5.03
N ALA A 130 -0.07 14.94 -5.91
CA ALA A 130 -0.30 16.32 -6.34
C ALA A 130 -1.67 16.47 -7.03
N ILE A 131 -2.01 15.56 -7.94
CA ILE A 131 -3.25 15.69 -8.71
C ILE A 131 -4.50 15.44 -7.86
N PHE A 132 -4.43 14.49 -6.91
CA PHE A 132 -5.51 14.25 -5.96
C PHE A 132 -5.66 15.35 -4.90
N ILE A 133 -4.75 16.31 -4.82
CA ILE A 133 -4.95 17.56 -4.07
C ILE A 133 -5.55 18.64 -4.98
N VAL A 134 -4.90 18.90 -6.13
CA VAL A 134 -5.29 19.97 -7.05
C VAL A 134 -6.73 19.80 -7.55
N MET A 135 -7.12 18.58 -7.90
CA MET A 135 -8.44 18.27 -8.44
C MET A 135 -9.59 18.61 -7.45
N PRO A 136 -9.65 18.07 -6.23
CA PRO A 136 -10.74 18.42 -5.30
C PRO A 136 -10.64 19.84 -4.75
N VAL A 137 -9.44 20.41 -4.56
CA VAL A 137 -9.30 21.82 -4.13
C VAL A 137 -9.86 22.77 -5.18
N SER A 138 -9.51 22.59 -6.46
CA SER A 138 -10.09 23.39 -7.55
C SER A 138 -11.61 23.19 -7.67
N GLY A 139 -12.12 21.97 -7.47
CA GLY A 139 -13.56 21.70 -7.50
C GLY A 139 -14.32 22.35 -6.33
N TYR A 140 -13.72 22.38 -5.15
CA TYR A 140 -14.25 23.09 -3.99
C TYR A 140 -14.28 24.60 -4.22
N ILE A 141 -13.16 25.19 -4.67
CA ILE A 141 -13.08 26.64 -4.99
C ILE A 141 -14.09 27.01 -6.08
N LEU A 142 -14.21 26.19 -7.13
CA LEU A 142 -15.19 26.37 -8.20
C LEU A 142 -16.61 26.57 -7.66
N SER A 143 -17.03 25.71 -6.71
CA SER A 143 -18.37 25.77 -6.13
C SER A 143 -18.48 26.94 -5.13
N ALA A 144 -17.54 27.04 -4.19
CA ALA A 144 -17.59 28.00 -3.10
C ALA A 144 -17.46 29.45 -3.58
N ALA A 145 -16.58 29.74 -4.54
CA ALA A 145 -16.41 31.07 -5.12
C ALA A 145 -17.44 31.39 -6.22
N GLY A 146 -18.27 30.42 -6.62
CA GLY A 146 -19.38 30.62 -7.56
C GLY A 146 -20.71 30.99 -6.88
N GLY A 147 -20.68 31.34 -5.60
CA GLY A 147 -21.89 31.67 -4.82
C GLY A 147 -22.73 30.47 -4.41
N HIS A 148 -22.20 29.24 -4.49
CA HIS A 148 -22.90 28.03 -4.08
C HIS A 148 -22.38 27.53 -2.73
N THR A 149 -23.28 27.05 -1.87
CA THR A 149 -22.87 26.22 -0.73
C THR A 149 -22.34 24.87 -1.24
N VAL A 150 -21.42 24.28 -0.47
CA VAL A 150 -20.91 22.93 -0.73
C VAL A 150 -21.48 22.00 0.34
N PRO A 151 -22.68 21.43 0.12
CA PRO A 151 -23.28 20.50 1.06
C PRO A 151 -22.48 19.20 1.07
N PHE A 152 -21.90 18.87 2.21
CA PHE A 152 -21.23 17.61 2.46
C PHE A 152 -22.27 16.53 2.78
N PHE A 153 -22.50 15.66 1.80
CA PHE A 153 -23.55 14.62 1.76
C PHE A 153 -24.96 15.14 2.05
N GLY A 154 -25.22 16.44 1.89
CA GLY A 154 -26.49 17.08 2.27
C GLY A 154 -26.71 17.23 3.78
N LEU A 155 -25.70 16.93 4.61
CA LEU A 155 -25.80 16.94 6.07
C LEU A 155 -25.31 18.25 6.68
N VAL A 156 -24.22 18.80 6.14
CA VAL A 156 -23.59 20.03 6.63
C VAL A 156 -23.02 20.82 5.46
N ASP A 157 -23.18 22.14 5.48
CA ASP A 157 -22.54 23.01 4.49
C ASP A 157 -21.10 23.30 4.91
N LEU A 158 -20.16 23.04 4.00
CA LEU A 158 -18.77 23.47 4.18
C LEU A 158 -18.65 24.99 4.06
N PRO A 159 -17.59 25.60 4.62
CA PRO A 159 -17.41 27.05 4.55
C PRO A 159 -17.55 27.59 3.13
N ALA A 160 -18.31 28.67 2.97
CA ALA A 160 -18.42 29.38 1.71
C ALA A 160 -17.20 30.29 1.51
N LEU A 161 -16.92 30.63 0.24
CA LEU A 161 -16.02 31.71 -0.11
C LEU A 161 -16.85 32.93 -0.54
N PRO A 162 -16.30 34.15 -0.45
CA PRO A 162 -16.92 35.31 -1.10
C PRO A 162 -17.11 35.03 -2.59
N ASP A 163 -18.26 35.45 -3.13
CA ASP A 163 -18.54 35.32 -4.55
C ASP A 163 -17.48 36.06 -5.37
N ASN A 164 -16.83 35.31 -6.27
CA ASN A 164 -15.76 35.81 -7.12
C ASN A 164 -15.76 35.02 -8.44
N ARG A 165 -16.41 35.61 -9.44
CA ARG A 165 -16.58 34.98 -10.75
C ARG A 165 -15.24 34.64 -11.43
N ALA A 166 -14.25 35.52 -11.36
CA ALA A 166 -12.94 35.28 -11.97
C ALA A 166 -12.23 34.09 -11.32
N LEU A 167 -12.29 33.97 -9.99
CA LEU A 167 -11.72 32.82 -9.27
C LEU A 167 -12.48 31.52 -9.60
N SER A 168 -13.81 31.56 -9.66
CA SER A 168 -14.62 30.40 -10.04
C SER A 168 -14.32 29.94 -11.47
N GLU A 169 -14.19 30.85 -12.43
CA GLU A 169 -13.83 30.54 -13.83
C GLU A 169 -12.42 29.94 -13.93
N ALA A 170 -11.44 30.51 -13.23
CA ALA A 170 -10.08 29.95 -13.17
C ALA A 170 -10.07 28.55 -12.54
N ALA A 171 -10.78 28.35 -11.44
CA ALA A 171 -10.91 27.05 -10.78
C ALA A 171 -11.62 26.03 -11.67
N ARG A 172 -12.63 26.43 -12.45
CA ARG A 172 -13.28 25.59 -13.47
C ARG A 172 -12.28 25.12 -14.52
N PHE A 173 -11.48 26.02 -15.05
CA PHE A 173 -10.46 25.68 -16.05
C PHE A 173 -9.47 24.66 -15.49
N VAL A 174 -8.94 24.93 -14.28
CA VAL A 174 -8.01 24.00 -13.61
C VAL A 174 -8.68 22.65 -13.38
N HIS A 175 -9.89 22.61 -12.82
CA HIS A 175 -10.59 21.36 -12.50
C HIS A 175 -10.87 20.53 -13.77
N ASN A 176 -11.38 21.17 -14.82
CA ASN A 176 -11.71 20.49 -16.07
C ASN A 176 -10.45 19.96 -16.78
N THR A 177 -9.39 20.77 -16.88
CA THR A 177 -8.14 20.33 -17.51
C THR A 177 -7.46 19.24 -16.68
N THR A 178 -7.45 19.38 -15.36
CA THR A 178 -6.87 18.38 -14.43
C THR A 178 -7.63 17.05 -14.49
N SER A 179 -8.94 17.05 -14.75
CA SER A 179 -9.73 15.82 -14.84
C SER A 179 -9.18 14.82 -15.86
N TRP A 180 -8.74 15.29 -17.04
CA TRP A 180 -8.12 14.45 -18.07
C TRP A 180 -6.82 13.82 -17.59
N ALA A 181 -5.99 14.60 -16.89
CA ALA A 181 -4.76 14.10 -16.29
C ALA A 181 -5.05 13.07 -15.18
N VAL A 182 -6.13 13.24 -14.39
CA VAL A 182 -6.54 12.22 -13.40
C VAL A 182 -6.90 10.92 -14.11
N TYR A 183 -7.74 10.95 -15.16
CA TYR A 183 -8.09 9.75 -15.90
C TYR A 183 -6.85 9.04 -16.46
N ALA A 184 -5.95 9.78 -17.10
CA ALA A 184 -4.72 9.23 -17.65
C ALA A 184 -3.84 8.60 -16.56
N LEU A 185 -3.59 9.31 -15.47
CA LEU A 185 -2.70 8.83 -14.39
C LEU A 185 -3.28 7.63 -13.64
N VAL A 186 -4.58 7.64 -13.35
CA VAL A 186 -5.25 6.50 -12.71
C VAL A 186 -5.21 5.29 -13.63
N ALA A 187 -5.50 5.45 -14.92
CA ALA A 187 -5.41 4.36 -15.89
C ALA A 187 -3.98 3.81 -16.00
N THR A 188 -2.97 4.68 -16.12
CA THR A 188 -1.55 4.27 -16.13
C THR A 188 -1.15 3.57 -14.83
N HIS A 189 -1.61 4.05 -13.68
CA HIS A 189 -1.31 3.45 -12.38
C HIS A 189 -1.88 2.04 -12.25
N ILE A 190 -3.16 1.85 -12.61
CA ILE A 190 -3.81 0.55 -12.62
C ILE A 190 -3.14 -0.37 -13.64
N GLY A 191 -2.84 0.13 -14.84
CA GLY A 191 -2.14 -0.62 -15.88
C GLY A 191 -0.74 -1.07 -15.45
N ALA A 192 0.02 -0.21 -14.79
CA ALA A 192 1.32 -0.55 -14.22
C ALA A 192 1.18 -1.63 -13.14
N ALA A 193 0.25 -1.48 -12.19
CA ALA A 193 -0.01 -2.49 -11.18
C ALA A 193 -0.38 -3.85 -11.79
N ALA A 194 -1.27 -3.85 -12.79
CA ALA A 194 -1.64 -5.06 -13.53
C ALA A 194 -0.45 -5.68 -14.27
N TRP A 195 0.41 -4.86 -14.87
CA TRP A 195 1.65 -5.31 -15.52
C TRP A 195 2.63 -5.95 -14.52
N HIS A 196 2.78 -5.35 -13.34
CA HIS A 196 3.58 -5.92 -12.26
C HIS A 196 3.03 -7.27 -11.78
N VAL A 197 1.71 -7.43 -11.70
CA VAL A 197 1.08 -8.71 -11.31
C VAL A 197 1.19 -9.76 -12.42
N ALA A 198 0.89 -9.39 -13.67
CA ALA A 198 0.79 -10.35 -14.78
C ALA A 198 2.16 -10.75 -15.35
N VAL A 199 3.10 -9.81 -15.45
CA VAL A 199 4.39 -9.99 -16.12
C VAL A 199 5.52 -10.15 -15.12
N PHE A 200 5.72 -9.16 -14.23
CA PHE A 200 6.88 -9.17 -13.33
C PHE A 200 6.73 -10.12 -12.13
N ARG A 201 5.50 -10.37 -11.67
CA ARG A 201 5.17 -11.21 -10.50
C ARG A 201 6.09 -10.92 -9.31
N ASP A 202 6.25 -9.63 -9.01
CA ASP A 202 7.29 -9.14 -8.10
C ASP A 202 6.80 -8.82 -6.68
N GLY A 203 5.54 -9.13 -6.39
CA GLY A 203 4.94 -8.88 -5.08
C GLY A 203 4.40 -7.45 -4.88
N THR A 204 4.35 -6.61 -5.92
CA THR A 204 3.94 -5.20 -5.77
C THR A 204 2.53 -5.04 -5.20
N LEU A 205 1.57 -5.85 -5.68
CA LEU A 205 0.18 -5.79 -5.20
C LEU A 205 0.06 -6.36 -3.78
N GLU A 206 0.76 -7.46 -3.52
CA GLU A 206 0.77 -8.21 -2.26
C GLU A 206 1.25 -7.37 -1.07
N ARG A 207 2.03 -6.31 -1.34
CA ARG A 207 2.46 -5.34 -0.33
C ARG A 207 1.34 -4.38 0.08
N MET A 208 0.33 -4.20 -0.77
CA MET A 208 -0.88 -3.43 -0.50
C MET A 208 -2.03 -4.29 0.04
N LEU A 209 -1.87 -5.61 0.11
CA LEU A 209 -2.88 -6.51 0.69
C LEU A 209 -2.59 -6.79 2.17
N PRO A 210 -3.64 -7.05 2.98
CA PRO A 210 -3.46 -7.55 4.34
C PRO A 210 -2.57 -8.78 4.38
N ALA A 211 -1.95 -9.03 5.54
CA ALA A 211 -1.16 -10.22 5.70
C ALA A 211 -2.03 -11.46 5.46
N GLN A 212 -1.66 -12.26 4.46
CA GLN A 212 -2.23 -13.58 4.23
C GLN A 212 -1.39 -14.55 5.05
N ASP A 213 -1.93 -15.04 6.16
CA ASP A 213 -1.32 -16.13 6.90
C ASP A 213 -1.35 -17.37 6.01
N ALA A 214 -0.21 -18.06 5.88
CA ALA A 214 -0.10 -19.30 5.11
C ALA A 214 -0.82 -20.51 5.77
N ALA A 215 -1.81 -20.25 6.63
CA ALA A 215 -2.56 -21.24 7.36
C ALA A 215 -4.05 -20.88 7.32
N GLY A 216 -4.78 -21.45 6.36
CA GLY A 216 -6.22 -21.27 6.28
C GLY A 216 -6.79 -21.59 4.92
N HIS A 217 -6.64 -22.84 4.47
CA HIS A 217 -7.64 -23.71 3.83
C HIS A 217 -6.96 -25.00 3.35
#